data_AF-A0AAD5P9M7-F1
#
_entry.id   AF-A0AAD5P9M7-F1
#
_cell.length_a   1.000
_cell.length_b   1.000
_cell.length_c   1.000
_cell.angle_alpha   90.00
_cell.angle_beta   90.00
_cell.angle_gamma   90.00
#
_symmetry.space_group_name_H-M   'P 1'
#
loop_
_entity.id
_entity.type
_entity.pdbx_description
1 polymer ?
#
loop_
_entity_poly.entity_id
_entity_poly.type
_entity_poly.pdbx_seq_one_letter_code
_entity_poly.pdbx_strand_id
1 'polypeptide(L)'
;MASRALFNSQLTQIAKRPGVRYTSQFVAQREAVKHHAAESAETWKKISLFVCIPALLASGINAYNLAVAHMKHQEEHPHKFVHYPYMNWRVKDYFWGKDSLFFNPKVNHSVEDED
;
A
#
# COMPACT_ATOMS: atom_id res chain seq x y z
N MET A 1 -76.57 -1.27 -38.22
CA MET A 1 -76.19 -0.80 -36.87
C MET A 1 -75.54 -1.96 -36.13
N ALA A 2 -74.41 -1.69 -35.45
CA ALA A 2 -73.60 -2.61 -34.61
C ALA A 2 -72.84 -3.73 -35.36
N SER A 3 -71.60 -4.08 -35.05
CA SER A 3 -70.56 -3.51 -34.18
C SER A 3 -69.26 -4.21 -34.59
N ARG A 4 -68.22 -3.48 -35.01
CA ARG A 4 -66.88 -4.04 -35.25
C ARG A 4 -66.10 -3.91 -33.94
N ALA A 5 -65.88 -5.04 -33.28
CA ALA A 5 -64.97 -5.14 -32.15
C ALA A 5 -63.54 -4.83 -32.64
N LEU A 6 -63.10 -3.59 -32.44
CA LEU A 6 -61.69 -3.23 -32.49
C LEU A 6 -61.19 -3.24 -31.06
N PHE A 7 -60.74 -4.42 -30.63
CA PHE A 7 -59.95 -4.57 -29.40
C PHE A 7 -58.71 -3.67 -29.53
N ASN A 8 -58.69 -2.59 -28.75
CA ASN A 8 -57.57 -1.66 -28.61
C ASN A 8 -56.35 -2.39 -28.03
N SER A 9 -55.54 -3.04 -28.88
CA SER A 9 -54.27 -3.66 -28.51
C SER A 9 -53.14 -2.66 -28.23
N GLN A 10 -53.40 -1.35 -28.39
CA GLN A 10 -52.38 -0.30 -28.26
C GLN A 10 -52.30 0.34 -26.86
N LEU A 11 -53.32 0.19 -26.01
CA LEU A 11 -53.30 0.77 -24.65
C LEU A 11 -52.51 -0.07 -23.64
N THR A 12 -52.21 -1.34 -23.94
CA THR A 12 -51.41 -2.23 -23.08
C THR A 12 -49.90 -2.09 -23.29
N GLN A 13 -49.44 -1.37 -24.33
CA GLN A 13 -48.01 -1.17 -24.59
C GLN A 13 -47.39 0.04 -23.86
N ILE A 14 -48.21 0.97 -23.36
CA ILE A 14 -47.75 2.23 -22.74
C ILE A 14 -47.42 2.06 -21.24
N ALA A 15 -47.92 1.00 -20.59
CA ALA A 15 -47.51 0.60 -19.24
C ALA A 15 -46.12 -0.06 -19.16
N LYS A 16 -45.16 0.35 -20.02
CA LYS A 16 -43.75 -0.08 -19.98
C LYS A 16 -43.03 0.55 -18.78
N ARG A 17 -43.33 0.00 -17.61
CA ARG A 17 -42.49 -0.21 -16.41
C ARG A 17 -41.31 0.77 -16.22
N PRO A 18 -41.46 1.82 -15.37
CA PRO A 18 -40.35 2.72 -15.02
C PRO A 18 -39.19 2.06 -14.26
N GLY A 19 -39.33 0.80 -13.80
CA GLY A 19 -38.27 0.07 -13.11
C GLY A 19 -37.38 -0.84 -13.98
N VAL A 20 -37.81 -1.21 -15.20
CA VAL A 20 -37.08 -2.23 -16.01
C VAL A 20 -35.86 -1.65 -16.73
N ARG A 21 -35.90 -0.36 -17.11
CA ARG A 21 -34.76 0.29 -17.78
C ARG A 21 -33.61 0.59 -16.80
N TYR A 22 -33.92 0.95 -15.56
CA TYR A 22 -32.89 1.23 -14.55
C TYR A 22 -32.20 -0.05 -14.07
N THR A 23 -32.97 -1.13 -13.85
CA THR A 23 -32.40 -2.44 -13.50
C THR A 23 -31.57 -3.03 -14.65
N SER A 24 -31.98 -2.87 -15.91
CA SER A 24 -31.18 -3.35 -17.05
C SER A 24 -29.86 -2.58 -17.22
N GLN A 25 -29.88 -1.25 -17.04
CA GLN A 25 -28.68 -0.41 -17.14
C GLN A 25 -27.71 -0.68 -15.98
N PHE A 26 -28.23 -0.81 -14.75
CA PHE A 26 -27.40 -1.14 -13.58
C PHE A 26 -26.75 -2.52 -13.70
N VAL A 27 -27.49 -3.53 -14.18
CA VAL A 27 -26.93 -4.88 -14.40
C VAL A 27 -25.84 -4.83 -15.48
N ALA A 28 -26.09 -4.16 -16.61
CA ALA A 28 -25.10 -4.00 -17.67
C ALA A 28 -23.84 -3.26 -17.19
N GLN A 29 -23.99 -2.19 -16.40
CA GLN A 29 -22.87 -1.47 -15.79
C GLN A 29 -22.08 -2.36 -14.83
N ARG A 30 -22.75 -3.16 -14.00
CA ARG A 30 -22.08 -4.08 -13.07
C ARG A 30 -21.29 -5.16 -13.81
N GLU A 31 -21.82 -5.68 -14.91
CA GLU A 31 -21.11 -6.63 -15.78
C GLU A 31 -19.88 -5.97 -16.44
N ALA A 32 -20.03 -4.75 -16.96
CA ALA A 32 -18.92 -3.99 -17.52
C ALA A 32 -17.82 -3.72 -16.48
N VAL A 33 -18.19 -3.32 -15.26
CA VAL A 33 -17.24 -3.13 -14.15
C VAL A 33 -16.55 -4.43 -13.77
N LYS A 34 -17.27 -5.55 -13.70
CA LYS A 34 -16.67 -6.86 -13.42
C LYS A 34 -15.67 -7.26 -14.50
N HIS A 35 -16.00 -7.06 -15.77
CA HIS A 35 -15.11 -7.36 -16.89
C HIS A 35 -13.83 -6.49 -16.84
N HIS A 36 -14.00 -5.17 -16.69
CA HIS A 36 -12.87 -4.24 -16.56
C HIS A 36 -11.98 -4.55 -15.34
N ALA A 37 -12.60 -4.91 -14.20
CA ALA A 37 -11.87 -5.29 -12.99
C ALA A 37 -11.07 -6.58 -13.19
N ALA A 38 -11.60 -7.58 -13.90
CA ALA A 38 -10.89 -8.81 -14.20
C ALA A 38 -9.63 -8.56 -15.04
N GLU A 39 -9.74 -7.76 -16.10
CA GLU A 39 -8.62 -7.39 -16.96
C GLU A 39 -7.58 -6.52 -16.22
N SER A 40 -8.05 -5.57 -15.42
CA SER A 40 -7.19 -4.73 -14.57
C SER A 40 -6.42 -5.58 -13.55
N ALA A 41 -7.10 -6.53 -12.90
CA ALA A 41 -6.47 -7.42 -11.92
C ALA A 41 -5.40 -8.30 -12.56
N GLU A 42 -5.63 -8.81 -13.77
CA GLU A 42 -4.64 -9.59 -14.51
C GLU A 42 -3.41 -8.72 -14.87
N THR A 43 -3.63 -7.48 -15.32
CA THR A 43 -2.55 -6.53 -15.60
C THR A 43 -1.68 -6.26 -14.36
N TRP A 44 -2.30 -5.95 -13.22
CA TRP A 44 -1.56 -5.71 -11.97
C TRP A 44 -0.84 -6.94 -11.45
N LYS A 45 -1.42 -8.13 -11.59
CA LYS A 45 -0.74 -9.39 -11.26
C LYS A 45 0.54 -9.55 -12.09
N LYS A 46 0.48 -9.27 -13.39
CA LYS A 46 1.65 -9.35 -14.29
C LYS A 46 2.71 -8.33 -13.88
N ILE A 47 2.35 -7.08 -13.62
CA ILE A 47 3.31 -6.06 -13.19
C ILE A 47 3.98 -6.47 -11.86
N SER A 48 3.21 -6.90 -10.87
CA SER A 48 3.75 -7.34 -9.59
C SER A 48 4.74 -8.50 -9.74
N LEU A 49 4.43 -9.48 -10.59
CA LEU A 49 5.29 -10.65 -10.78
C LEU A 49 6.52 -10.37 -11.67
N PHE A 50 6.34 -9.63 -12.76
CA PHE A 50 7.39 -9.49 -13.78
C PHE A 50 8.20 -8.20 -13.67
N VAL A 51 7.72 -7.21 -12.91
CA VAL A 51 8.44 -5.94 -12.71
C VAL A 51 8.88 -5.82 -11.24
N CYS A 52 7.95 -5.93 -10.30
CA CYS A 52 8.28 -5.69 -8.89
C CYS A 52 9.25 -6.73 -8.34
N ILE A 53 9.08 -8.03 -8.65
CA ILE A 53 10.02 -9.07 -8.17
C ILE A 53 11.44 -8.85 -8.71
N PRO A 54 11.68 -8.69 -10.02
CA PRO A 54 13.03 -8.40 -10.52
C PRO A 54 13.62 -7.10 -9.96
N ALA A 55 12.81 -6.04 -9.83
CA ALA A 55 13.26 -4.79 -9.25
C ALA A 55 13.71 -4.96 -7.78
N LEU A 56 12.94 -5.68 -6.97
CA LEU A 56 13.28 -5.98 -5.58
C LEU A 56 14.55 -6.83 -5.47
N LEU A 57 14.73 -7.80 -6.36
CA LEU A 57 15.97 -8.60 -6.39
C LEU A 57 17.18 -7.72 -6.70
N ALA A 58 17.09 -6.86 -7.72
CA ALA A 58 18.17 -5.95 -8.08
C ALA A 58 18.50 -4.96 -6.95
N SER A 59 17.48 -4.35 -6.33
CA SER A 59 17.69 -3.45 -5.18
C SER A 59 18.20 -4.19 -3.95
N GLY A 60 17.76 -5.44 -3.74
CA GLY A 60 18.20 -6.27 -2.62
C GLY A 60 19.68 -6.62 -2.72
N ILE A 61 20.17 -6.96 -3.92
CA ILE A 61 21.58 -7.21 -4.17
C ILE A 61 22.41 -5.93 -3.94
N ASN A 62 21.92 -4.78 -4.43
CA ASN A 62 22.62 -3.50 -4.22
C ASN A 62 22.71 -3.13 -2.72
N ALA A 63 21.60 -3.22 -1.99
CA ALA A 63 21.55 -2.95 -0.56
C ALA A 63 22.42 -3.92 0.24
N TYR A 64 22.45 -5.21 -0.13
CA TYR A 64 23.32 -6.20 0.50
C TYR A 64 24.80 -5.85 0.32
N ASN A 65 25.22 -5.52 -0.91
CA ASN A 65 26.60 -5.13 -1.17
C ASN A 65 27.01 -3.88 -0.38
N LEU A 66 26.12 -2.90 -0.27
CA LEU A 66 26.35 -1.68 0.50
C LEU A 66 26.42 -1.99 2.01
N ALA A 67 25.56 -2.87 2.53
CA ALA A 67 25.56 -3.27 3.92
C ALA A 67 26.86 -3.99 4.30
N VAL A 68 27.32 -4.94 3.48
CA VAL A 68 28.60 -5.64 3.69
C VAL A 68 29.78 -4.67 3.66
N ALA A 69 29.78 -3.73 2.70
CA ALA A 69 30.81 -2.69 2.64
C ALA A 69 30.80 -1.79 3.88
N HIS A 70 29.62 -1.43 4.39
CA HIS A 70 29.48 -0.63 5.60
C HIS A 70 29.99 -1.37 6.84
N MET A 71 29.66 -2.66 6.99
CA MET A 71 30.19 -3.48 8.08
C MET A 71 31.72 -3.55 8.06
N LYS A 72 32.30 -3.79 6.88
CA LYS A 72 33.76 -3.81 6.71
C LYS A 72 34.40 -2.46 7.04
N HIS A 73 33.78 -1.35 6.60
CA HIS A 73 34.26 -0.01 6.93
C HIS A 73 34.23 0.25 8.45
N GLN A 74 33.19 -0.21 9.15
CA GLN A 74 33.10 -0.10 10.61
C GLN A 74 34.17 -0.93 11.34
N GLU A 75 34.56 -2.08 10.79
CA GLU A 75 35.66 -2.90 11.34
C GLU A 75 37.03 -2.24 11.14
N GLU A 76 37.28 -1.67 9.96
CA GLU A 76 38.54 -0.97 9.64
C GLU A 76 38.65 0.39 10.34
N HIS A 77 37.54 1.09 10.51
CA HIS A 77 37.44 2.39 11.14
C HIS A 77 36.40 2.37 12.27
N PRO A 78 36.75 1.80 13.44
CA PRO A 78 35.83 1.74 14.56
C PRO A 78 35.43 3.15 14.98
N HIS A 79 34.12 3.33 15.21
CA HIS A 79 33.57 4.61 15.62
C HIS A 79 34.19 5.05 16.94
N LYS A 80 34.74 6.26 16.95
CA LYS A 80 35.16 6.95 18.18
C LYS A 80 34.04 7.88 18.60
N PHE A 81 33.43 7.61 19.74
CA PHE A 81 32.41 8.47 20.32
C PHE A 81 33.08 9.73 20.84
N VAL A 82 32.74 10.87 20.23
CA VAL A 82 33.11 12.19 20.74
C VAL A 82 31.84 12.81 21.29
N HIS A 83 31.82 13.02 22.60
CA HIS A 83 30.68 13.62 23.27
C HIS A 83 30.68 15.13 23.05
N TYR A 84 29.52 15.67 22.66
CA TYR A 84 29.27 17.09 22.60
C TYR A 84 28.05 17.41 23.46
N PRO A 85 27.97 18.58 24.12
CA PRO A 85 26.88 18.89 25.06
C PRO A 85 25.47 18.84 24.48
N TYR A 86 25.34 18.92 23.15
CA TYR A 86 24.06 18.84 22.44
C TYR A 86 23.72 17.41 21.96
N MET A 87 24.67 16.48 21.98
CA MET A 87 24.44 15.08 21.65
C MET A 87 23.95 14.35 22.90
N ASN A 88 23.04 13.39 22.70
CA ASN A 88 22.44 12.60 23.78
C ASN A 88 21.82 13.39 24.96
N TRP A 89 21.62 14.70 24.82
CA TRP A 89 21.05 15.56 25.85
C TRP A 89 19.70 15.05 26.36
N ARG A 90 19.51 15.05 27.68
CA ARG A 90 18.25 14.70 28.34
C ARG A 90 17.92 15.73 29.42
N VAL A 91 16.68 16.23 29.38
CA VAL A 91 16.12 17.07 30.45
C VAL A 91 15.43 16.21 31.52
N LYS A 92 14.85 15.08 31.09
CA LYS A 92 14.19 14.09 31.93
C LYS A 92 14.33 12.71 31.29
N ASP A 93 14.51 11.70 32.12
CA ASP A 93 14.58 10.30 31.69
C ASP A 93 13.26 9.81 31.10
N TYR A 94 13.34 8.77 30.27
CA TYR A 94 12.14 8.10 29.78
C TYR A 94 11.47 7.31 30.91
N PHE A 95 10.18 7.04 30.77
CA PHE A 95 9.42 6.35 31.82
C PHE A 95 9.75 4.85 31.97
N TRP A 96 10.58 4.29 31.07
CA TRP A 96 11.03 2.89 31.10
C TRP A 96 12.53 2.74 31.37
N GLY A 97 13.29 3.83 31.45
CA GLY A 97 14.75 3.81 31.56
C GLY A 97 15.40 5.04 30.91
N LYS A 98 16.73 5.11 30.94
CA LYS A 98 17.49 6.25 30.38
C LYS A 98 17.75 6.13 28.87
N ASP A 99 17.89 4.90 28.39
CA ASP A 99 18.15 4.60 27.00
C ASP A 99 16.87 4.61 26.13
N SER A 100 17.05 4.92 24.85
CA SER A 100 15.94 4.98 23.90
C SER A 100 15.37 3.57 23.59
N LEU A 101 14.15 3.52 23.04
CA LEU A 101 13.47 2.24 22.75
C LEU A 101 14.25 1.34 21.77
N PHE A 102 14.98 1.94 20.84
CA PHE A 102 15.82 1.24 19.86
C PHE A 102 17.31 1.48 20.14
N PHE A 103 17.69 1.49 21.43
CA PHE A 103 19.07 1.63 21.82
C PHE A 103 19.88 0.40 21.45
N ASN A 104 21.03 0.62 20.79
CA ASN A 104 21.98 -0.43 20.46
C ASN A 104 23.36 -0.04 21.03
N PRO A 105 23.88 -0.75 22.05
CA PRO A 105 25.16 -0.45 22.67
C PRO A 105 26.36 -0.47 21.71
N LYS A 106 26.23 -1.09 20.54
CA LYS A 106 27.31 -1.13 19.53
C LYS A 106 27.48 0.17 18.77
N VAL A 107 26.44 1.00 18.69
CA VAL A 107 26.42 2.21 17.84
C VAL A 107 25.94 3.45 18.58
N ASN A 108 25.28 3.29 19.73
CA ASN A 108 24.81 4.38 20.58
C ASN A 108 25.58 4.35 21.89
N HIS A 109 25.98 5.53 22.37
CA HIS A 109 26.58 5.71 23.69
C HIS A 109 25.48 5.92 24.74
N SER A 110 25.60 5.26 25.90
CA SER A 110 24.61 5.43 26.96
C SER A 110 24.83 6.77 27.66
N VAL A 111 23.74 7.34 28.19
CA VAL A 111 23.81 8.52 29.07
C VAL A 111 24.49 8.16 30.40
N GLU A 112 24.45 6.89 30.82
CA GLU A 112 25.04 6.45 32.10
C GLU A 112 26.57 6.41 32.09
N ASP A 113 27.18 6.26 30.91
CA ASP A 113 28.63 6.22 30.75
C ASP A 113 29.25 7.64 30.76
N GLU A 114 28.42 8.70 30.91
CA GLU A 114 28.83 10.11 30.91
C GLU A 114 29.16 10.66 32.32
N ASP A 115 28.81 9.93 33.40
CA ASP A 115 29.07 10.26 34.82
C ASP A 115 30.34 9.56 35.37
#